data_AF-A0A6I5ZTH5-F1
#
_entry.id   AF-A0A6I5ZTH5-F1
#
_cell.length_a   1.000
_cell.length_b   1.000
_cell.length_c   1.000
_cell.angle_alpha   90.00
_cell.angle_beta   90.00
_cell.angle_gamma   90.00
#
_symmetry.space_group_name_H-M   'P 1'
#
loop_
_entity.id
_entity.type
_entity.pdbx_description
1 polymer ?
#
loop_
_entity_poly.entity_id
_entity_poly.type
_entity_poly.pdbx_seq_one_letter_code
_entity_poly.pdbx_strand_id
1 'polypeptide(L)'
;MKRREVPLGPETRAAVKEWLAVHPGVEWLFPSKNGAVMTSRAVQKMLKKYAYQAGLPLESVHPHVQRHSCATNLLNAGVDLVKVASILGHESLDTTAVYTRPKAAELEEAIEKGETFMP
;
A
#
# COMPACT_ATOMS: atom_id res chain seq x y z
N MET A 1 -9.46 -14.92 8.48
CA MET A 1 -9.32 -13.64 7.76
C MET A 1 -10.59 -12.83 8.00
N LYS A 2 -10.51 -11.71 8.73
CA LYS A 2 -11.68 -10.85 8.98
C LYS A 2 -12.04 -10.05 7.72
N ARG A 3 -13.34 -10.01 7.38
CA ARG A 3 -13.86 -9.15 6.32
C ARG A 3 -13.60 -7.68 6.70
N ARG A 4 -13.23 -6.87 5.72
CA ARG A 4 -13.02 -5.42 5.86
C ARG A 4 -13.43 -4.72 4.58
N GLU A 5 -13.74 -3.44 4.71
CA GLU A 5 -13.99 -2.55 3.59
C GLU A 5 -12.84 -1.56 3.49
N VAL A 6 -12.30 -1.39 2.28
CA VAL A 6 -11.18 -0.48 2.02
C VAL A 6 -11.60 0.45 0.89
N PRO A 7 -11.58 1.79 1.11
CA PRO A 7 -11.93 2.73 0.05
C PRO A 7 -10.86 2.68 -1.05
N LEU A 8 -11.31 2.63 -2.31
CA LEU A 8 -10.43 2.72 -3.48
C LEU A 8 -10.26 4.18 -3.89
N GLY A 9 -9.05 4.59 -4.25
CA GLY A 9 -8.78 5.91 -4.83
C GLY A 9 -9.45 6.11 -6.20
N PRO A 10 -9.59 7.36 -6.67
CA PRO A 10 -10.29 7.66 -7.92
C PRO A 10 -9.72 6.90 -9.13
N GLU A 11 -8.39 6.90 -9.29
CA GLU A 11 -7.69 6.18 -10.36
C GLU A 11 -7.95 4.67 -10.31
N THR A 12 -7.87 4.07 -9.11
CA THR A 12 -8.13 2.64 -8.93
C THR A 12 -9.58 2.29 -9.23
N ARG A 13 -10.54 3.14 -8.84
CA ARG A 13 -11.95 2.95 -9.17
C ARG A 13 -12.18 3.03 -10.67
N ALA A 14 -11.54 3.97 -11.36
CA ALA A 14 -11.63 4.09 -12.82
C ALA A 14 -11.09 2.83 -13.51
N ALA A 15 -9.88 2.40 -13.17
CA ALA A 15 -9.27 1.19 -13.73
C ALA A 15 -10.10 -0.09 -13.46
N VAL A 16 -10.67 -0.23 -12.27
CA VAL A 16 -11.55 -1.37 -11.95
C VAL A 16 -12.85 -1.31 -12.74
N LYS A 17 -13.43 -0.12 -12.95
CA LYS A 17 -14.63 0.02 -13.79
C LYS A 17 -14.37 -0.34 -15.25
N GLU A 18 -13.25 0.12 -15.81
CA GLU A 18 -12.83 -0.25 -17.17
C GLU A 18 -12.61 -1.75 -17.30
N TRP A 19 -11.98 -2.37 -16.29
CA TRP A 19 -11.82 -3.81 -16.22
C TRP A 19 -13.17 -4.55 -16.18
N LEU A 20 -14.11 -4.09 -15.35
CA LEU A 20 -15.44 -4.69 -15.24
C LEU A 20 -16.26 -4.58 -16.54
N ALA A 21 -16.02 -3.55 -17.36
CA ALA A 21 -16.70 -3.40 -18.65
C ALA A 21 -16.32 -4.50 -19.65
N VAL A 22 -15.07 -4.99 -19.59
CA VAL A 22 -14.59 -6.09 -20.45
C VAL A 22 -14.66 -7.46 -19.77
N HIS A 23 -14.75 -7.46 -18.44
CA HIS A 23 -14.80 -8.66 -17.63
C HIS A 23 -15.80 -8.50 -16.48
N PRO A 24 -17.10 -8.79 -16.70
CA PRO A 24 -18.18 -8.45 -15.77
C PRO A 24 -18.17 -9.20 -14.43
N GLY A 25 -17.07 -9.86 -14.05
CA GLY A 25 -16.84 -10.43 -12.73
C GLY A 25 -17.81 -11.57 -12.42
N VAL A 26 -17.54 -12.76 -12.96
CA VAL A 26 -18.40 -13.93 -12.75
C VAL A 26 -18.20 -14.54 -11.35
N GLU A 27 -17.00 -15.03 -11.07
CA GLU A 27 -16.66 -15.75 -9.83
C GLU A 27 -15.47 -15.09 -9.14
N TRP A 28 -14.48 -14.65 -9.92
CA TRP A 28 -13.30 -13.94 -9.45
C TRP A 28 -13.22 -12.58 -10.12
N LEU A 29 -12.98 -11.51 -9.35
CA LEU A 29 -12.78 -10.18 -9.91
C LEU A 29 -11.57 -10.14 -10.86
N PHE A 30 -10.51 -10.90 -10.53
CA PHE A 30 -9.31 -11.03 -11.35
C PHE A 30 -9.00 -12.52 -11.57
N PRO A 31 -9.54 -13.15 -12.61
CA PRO A 31 -9.21 -14.54 -12.93
C PRO A 31 -7.86 -14.64 -13.62
N SER A 32 -7.28 -15.83 -13.56
CA SER A 32 -6.20 -16.28 -14.43
C SER A 32 -6.70 -16.48 -15.87
N LYS A 33 -5.78 -16.74 -16.80
CA LYS A 33 -6.11 -16.99 -18.22
C LYS A 33 -7.12 -18.13 -18.44
N ASN A 34 -7.19 -19.09 -17.52
CA ASN A 34 -8.05 -20.26 -17.63
C ASN A 34 -9.34 -20.10 -16.78
N GLY A 35 -9.66 -18.89 -16.31
CA GLY A 35 -10.84 -18.62 -15.47
C GLY A 35 -10.67 -18.93 -13.97
N ALA A 36 -9.65 -19.71 -13.59
CA ALA A 36 -9.34 -20.02 -12.19
C ALA A 36 -8.81 -18.81 -11.42
N VAL A 37 -8.80 -18.87 -10.09
CA VAL A 37 -8.25 -17.82 -9.21
C VAL A 37 -6.80 -17.48 -9.58
N MET A 38 -6.49 -16.18 -9.58
CA MET A 38 -5.13 -15.72 -9.81
C MET A 38 -4.22 -16.03 -8.62
N THR A 39 -3.06 -16.62 -8.89
CA THR A 39 -2.08 -16.95 -7.84
C THR A 39 -1.18 -15.76 -7.48
N SER A 40 -0.69 -15.72 -6.25
CA SER A 40 0.26 -14.69 -5.80
C SER A 40 1.53 -14.65 -6.66
N ARG A 41 2.01 -15.81 -7.14
CA ARG A 41 3.17 -15.89 -8.04
C ARG A 41 2.88 -15.26 -9.40
N ALA A 42 1.66 -15.42 -9.93
CA ALA A 42 1.26 -14.78 -11.17
C ALA A 42 1.24 -13.24 -11.03
N VAL A 43 0.70 -12.73 -9.92
CA VAL A 43 0.72 -11.28 -9.61
C VAL A 43 2.16 -10.75 -9.54
N GLN A 44 3.04 -11.44 -8.81
CA GLN A 44 4.46 -11.06 -8.74
C GLN A 44 5.13 -11.03 -10.12
N LYS A 45 4.87 -12.05 -10.96
CA LYS A 45 5.39 -12.10 -12.33
C LYS A 45 4.88 -10.94 -13.19
N MET A 46 3.60 -10.59 -13.07
CA MET A 46 3.03 -9.44 -13.78
C MET A 46 3.65 -8.12 -13.33
N LEU A 47 3.82 -7.92 -12.03
CA LEU A 47 4.50 -6.73 -11.49
C LEU A 47 5.93 -6.61 -12.02
N LYS A 48 6.71 -7.70 -12.00
CA LYS A 48 8.07 -7.70 -12.56
C LYS A 48 8.09 -7.36 -14.05
N LYS A 49 7.12 -7.87 -14.83
CA LYS A 49 6.98 -7.52 -16.26
C LYS A 49 6.79 -6.01 -16.44
N TYR A 50 5.87 -5.40 -15.69
CA TYR A 50 5.61 -3.97 -15.82
C TYR A 50 6.75 -3.11 -15.25
N ALA A 51 7.43 -3.56 -14.19
CA ALA A 51 8.63 -2.92 -13.68
C ALA A 51 9.73 -2.85 -14.75
N TYR A 52 9.97 -3.97 -15.45
CA TYR A 52 10.92 -4.01 -16.57
C TYR A 52 10.53 -3.01 -17.68
N GLN A 53 9.26 -2.99 -18.08
CA GLN A 53 8.77 -2.07 -19.11
C GLN A 53 8.87 -0.60 -18.71
N ALA A 54 8.74 -0.31 -17.41
CA ALA A 54 8.88 1.03 -16.85
C ALA A 54 10.34 1.42 -16.55
N GLY A 55 11.32 0.55 -16.81
CA GLY A 55 12.73 0.81 -16.49
C GLY A 55 13.04 0.83 -14.99
N LEU A 56 12.21 0.20 -14.16
CA LEU A 56 12.35 0.16 -12.71
C LEU A 56 13.21 -1.03 -12.25
N PRO A 57 13.93 -0.92 -11.11
CA PRO A 57 14.67 -2.03 -10.53
C PRO A 57 13.74 -3.21 -10.18
N LEU A 58 13.98 -4.38 -10.77
CA LEU A 58 13.09 -5.54 -10.66
C LEU A 58 12.99 -6.11 -9.23
N GLU A 59 14.06 -5.98 -8.45
CA GLU A 59 14.09 -6.43 -7.06
C GLU A 59 13.27 -5.51 -6.14
N SER A 60 13.03 -4.26 -6.56
CA SER A 60 12.28 -3.27 -5.79
C SER A 60 10.77 -3.30 -6.06
N VAL A 61 10.29 -4.06 -7.05
CA VAL A 61 8.87 -4.05 -7.44
C VAL A 61 8.22 -5.39 -7.18
N HIS A 62 7.59 -5.52 -6.01
CA HIS A 62 6.77 -6.67 -5.62
C HIS A 62 5.64 -6.26 -4.67
N PRO A 63 4.61 -7.10 -4.42
CA PRO A 63 3.40 -6.70 -3.71
C PRO A 63 3.62 -6.12 -2.31
N HIS A 64 4.64 -6.61 -1.58
CA HIS A 64 4.93 -6.12 -0.24
C HIS A 64 5.54 -4.71 -0.27
N VAL A 65 6.48 -4.43 -1.19
CA VAL A 65 7.00 -3.07 -1.38
C VAL A 65 5.92 -2.11 -1.86
N GLN A 66 5.06 -2.51 -2.79
CA GLN A 66 3.94 -1.65 -3.21
C GLN A 66 3.02 -1.28 -2.04
N ARG A 67 2.75 -2.23 -1.13
CA ARG A 67 1.98 -1.96 0.11
C ARG A 67 2.74 -0.98 1.02
N HIS A 68 4.05 -1.17 1.18
CA HIS A 68 4.90 -0.29 1.97
C HIS A 68 4.92 1.14 1.43
N SER A 69 5.17 1.30 0.13
CA SER A 69 5.16 2.60 -0.55
C SER A 69 3.80 3.30 -0.41
N CYS A 70 2.69 2.56 -0.50
CA CYS A 70 1.36 3.11 -0.25
C CYS A 70 1.23 3.65 1.19
N ALA A 71 1.69 2.88 2.19
CA ALA A 71 1.68 3.31 3.59
C ALA A 71 2.50 4.59 3.80
N THR A 72 3.75 4.60 3.33
CA THR A 72 4.67 5.73 3.43
C THR A 72 4.11 6.97 2.72
N ASN A 73 3.54 6.82 1.53
CA ASN A 73 2.94 7.93 0.80
C ASN A 73 1.75 8.55 1.55
N LEU A 74 0.91 7.73 2.19
CA LEU A 74 -0.22 8.23 2.99
C LEU A 74 0.29 8.98 4.24
N LEU A 75 1.27 8.44 4.94
CA LEU A 75 1.87 9.09 6.11
C LEU A 75 2.55 10.41 5.74
N ASN A 76 3.33 10.44 4.66
CA ASN A 76 3.98 11.65 4.15
C ASN A 76 2.98 12.72 3.70
N ALA A 77 1.78 12.31 3.28
CA ALA A 77 0.67 13.22 2.98
C ALA A 77 -0.07 13.70 4.24
N GLY A 78 0.41 13.37 5.44
CA GLY A 78 -0.19 13.78 6.71
C GLY A 78 -1.40 12.94 7.13
N VAL A 79 -1.64 11.78 6.51
CA VAL A 79 -2.72 10.88 6.92
C VAL A 79 -2.33 10.22 8.24
N ASP A 80 -3.20 10.37 9.24
CA ASP A 80 -3.03 9.78 10.56
C ASP A 80 -2.75 8.26 10.54
N LEU A 81 -1.87 7.80 11.42
CA LEU A 81 -1.40 6.41 11.50
C LEU A 81 -2.55 5.41 11.67
N VAL A 82 -3.58 5.75 12.45
CA VAL A 82 -4.73 4.86 12.67
C VAL A 82 -5.55 4.71 11.39
N LYS A 83 -5.69 5.79 10.61
CA LYS A 83 -6.33 5.75 9.29
C LYS A 83 -5.51 4.90 8.31
N VAL A 84 -4.19 5.05 8.28
CA VAL A 84 -3.30 4.23 7.43
C VAL A 84 -3.39 2.75 7.81
N ALA A 85 -3.32 2.43 9.11
CA ALA A 85 -3.46 1.06 9.61
C ALA A 85 -4.79 0.42 9.20
N SER A 86 -5.88 1.21 9.23
CA SER A 86 -7.22 0.78 8.82
C SER A 86 -7.31 0.49 7.32
N ILE A 87 -6.70 1.34 6.48
CA ILE A 87 -6.66 1.16 5.01
C ILE A 87 -5.86 -0.10 4.62
N LEU A 88 -4.72 -0.34 5.28
CA LEU A 88 -3.89 -1.52 5.04
C LEU A 88 -4.46 -2.79 5.72
N GLY A 89 -5.34 -2.57 6.70
CA GLY A 89 -5.94 -3.54 7.59
C GLY A 89 -4.91 -4.41 8.31
N HIS A 90 -3.96 -3.76 8.96
CA HIS A 90 -3.11 -4.43 9.94
C HIS A 90 -3.94 -4.68 11.21
N GLU A 91 -3.90 -5.89 11.76
CA GLU A 91 -4.62 -6.24 13.00
C GLU A 91 -3.92 -5.67 14.25
N SER A 92 -2.64 -5.31 14.15
CA SER A 92 -1.91 -4.57 15.18
C SER A 92 -1.36 -3.26 14.62
N LEU A 93 -1.44 -2.21 15.45
CA LEU A 93 -0.77 -0.94 15.21
C LEU A 93 0.76 -1.11 15.18
N ASP A 94 1.34 -2.12 15.85
CA ASP A 94 2.77 -2.43 15.80
C ASP A 94 3.28 -2.70 14.38
N THR A 95 2.46 -3.34 13.53
CA THR A 95 2.81 -3.60 12.12
C THR A 95 2.81 -2.33 11.28
N THR A 96 2.10 -1.29 11.71
CA THR A 96 2.05 0.02 11.05
C THR A 96 3.05 1.00 11.66
N ALA A 97 3.36 0.87 12.95
CA ALA A 97 4.32 1.69 13.69
C ALA A 97 5.76 1.57 13.18
N VAL A 98 6.09 0.48 12.46
CA VAL A 98 7.35 0.37 11.69
C VAL A 98 7.53 1.54 10.72
N TYR A 99 6.45 2.16 10.25
CA TYR A 99 6.48 3.28 9.29
C TYR A 99 6.53 4.66 9.93
N THR A 100 6.32 4.74 11.24
CA THR A 100 6.37 5.99 12.01
C THR A 100 7.55 6.03 12.95
N ARG A 101 8.55 5.14 12.79
CA ARG A 101 9.77 5.19 13.59
C ARG A 101 10.53 6.47 13.23
N PRO A 102 10.57 7.47 14.13
CA PRO A 102 11.33 8.67 13.85
C PRO A 102 12.82 8.32 13.79
N LYS A 103 13.56 9.03 12.95
CA LYS A 103 15.03 8.94 12.96
C LYS A 103 15.57 9.61 14.23
N ALA A 104 16.75 9.19 14.68
CA ALA A 104 17.38 9.79 15.87
C ALA A 104 17.46 11.33 15.77
N ALA A 105 17.81 11.86 14.60
CA ALA A 105 17.86 13.30 14.34
C ALA A 105 16.50 14.01 14.50
N GLU A 106 15.38 13.35 14.15
CA GLU A 106 14.03 13.94 14.31
C GLU A 106 13.60 13.98 15.78
N LEU A 107 14.11 13.05 16.61
CA LEU A 107 13.91 13.04 18.06
C LEU A 107 14.74 14.12 18.75
N GLU A 108 15.99 14.31 18.33
CA GLU A 108 16.87 15.37 18.82
C GLU A 108 16.26 16.75 18.55
N GLU A 109 15.80 17.02 17.33
CA GLU A 109 15.13 18.28 16.96
C GLU A 109 13.84 18.53 17.78
N ALA A 110 13.09 17.47 18.08
CA ALA A 110 11.86 17.58 18.89
C ALA A 110 12.15 17.94 20.34
N ILE A 111 13.24 17.41 20.93
CA ILE A 111 13.69 17.77 22.28
C ILE A 111 14.17 19.22 22.30
N GLU A 112 15.02 19.63 21.36
CA GLU A 112 15.51 21.02 21.29
C GLU A 112 14.36 22.03 21.18
N LYS A 113 13.35 21.76 20.33
CA LYS A 113 12.16 22.61 20.22
C LYS A 113 11.29 22.60 21.48
N GLY A 114 11.18 21.46 22.16
CA GLY A 114 10.40 21.32 23.40
C GLY A 114 11.04 22.05 24.58
N GLU A 115 12.37 21.96 24.73
CA GLU A 115 13.13 22.67 25.76
C GLU A 115 13.14 24.19 25.55
N THR A 116 13.15 24.65 24.29
CA THR A 116 13.04 26.08 23.95
C THR A 116 11.66 26.67 24.32
N PHE A 117 10.65 25.83 24.56
CA PHE A 117 9.28 26.24 24.91
C PHE A 117 8.97 26.17 26.42
N MET A 118 9.95 25.91 27.29
CA MET A 118 9.77 26.07 28.75
C MET A 118 10.14 27.49 29.20
N PRO A 119 9.18 28.36 29.56
CA PRO A 119 9.44 29.63 30.24
C PRO A 119 9.85 29.44 31.70
#